data_AF-A0AAE3SAV5-F1
#
_entry.id   AF-A0AAE3SAV5-F1
#
_cell.length_a   1.000
_cell.length_b   1.000
_cell.length_c   1.000
_cell.angle_alpha   90.00
_cell.angle_beta   90.00
_cell.angle_gamma   90.00
#
_symmetry.space_group_name_H-M   'P 1'
#
loop_
_entity.id
_entity.type
_entity.pdbx_description
1 polymer ?
#
loop_
_entity_poly.entity_id
_entity_poly.type
_entity_poly.pdbx_seq_one_letter_code
_entity_poly.pdbx_strand_id
1 'polypeptide(L)'
;MAISPSKITSEQEDQMFRLLRQLDIAPDASQRVTAEAIGVSLGRLNALLKQATETGLVNIEDRNGPDKRARHTYAITARGAGEKNRLTTQFLNRKLAEYDVLHAELTGSASGRTTLSNRTKLMEHNLAPIPELFVSYDSAQKLKTEAGELVSHDLTPRQICDLELLMNGGFNPLKGFLSEDDYNSVVNTMRLTTGELWPMPITLDVSEDFASSLEAGQDIALRDQEGVILATMTVTNNWTPNKAHEAEKVFGADDDKHPAVNYLHNQAGKVYLGGPVTGIQQPVHYDFRAKRNTPNELRAYFRKMGWRKVVA
;
A
#
# COMPACT_ATOMS: atom_id res chain seq x y z
N MET A 1 43.23 -25.09 9.73
CA MET A 1 42.14 -25.55 8.86
C MET A 1 40.86 -24.94 9.39
N ALA A 2 40.43 -23.81 8.82
CA ALA A 2 39.27 -23.08 9.32
C ALA A 2 38.00 -23.86 9.00
N ILE A 3 37.25 -24.25 10.04
CA ILE A 3 35.97 -24.93 9.91
C ILE A 3 35.00 -23.94 9.28
N SER A 4 34.57 -24.20 8.04
CA SER A 4 33.50 -23.43 7.41
C SER A 4 32.22 -23.55 8.24
N PRO A 5 31.47 -22.47 8.49
CA PRO A 5 30.22 -22.55 9.23
C PRO A 5 29.25 -23.46 8.47
N SER A 6 28.82 -24.54 9.11
CA SER A 6 27.83 -25.48 8.57
C SER A 6 26.58 -24.71 8.13
N LYS A 7 26.18 -24.84 6.86
CA LYS A 7 24.91 -24.29 6.37
C LYS A 7 23.78 -24.77 7.27
N ILE A 8 23.11 -23.82 7.93
CA ILE A 8 21.94 -24.10 8.76
C ILE A 8 20.85 -24.66 7.83
N THR A 9 20.25 -25.79 8.21
CA THR A 9 19.15 -26.42 7.46
C THR A 9 17.83 -25.70 7.75
N SER A 10 16.90 -25.76 6.80
CA SER A 10 15.57 -25.11 6.94
C SER A 10 14.75 -25.66 8.12
N GLU A 11 15.06 -26.87 8.60
CA GLU A 11 14.49 -27.46 9.80
C GLU A 11 15.10 -26.89 11.09
N GLN A 12 16.40 -26.59 11.10
CA GLN A 12 17.06 -25.92 12.22
C GLN A 12 16.58 -24.48 12.38
N GLU A 13 16.36 -23.76 11.28
CA GLU A 13 15.75 -22.43 11.28
C GLU A 13 14.33 -22.46 11.85
N ASP A 14 13.53 -23.46 11.51
CA ASP A 14 12.18 -23.65 12.05
C ASP A 14 12.18 -23.95 13.55
N GLN A 15 13.10 -24.80 14.01
CA GLN A 15 13.26 -25.10 15.43
C GLN A 15 13.67 -23.85 16.22
N MET A 16 14.59 -23.04 15.68
CA MET A 16 14.98 -21.76 16.27
C MET A 16 13.82 -20.75 16.30
N PHE A 17 13.05 -20.66 15.20
CA PHE A 17 11.85 -19.82 15.14
C PHE A 17 10.83 -20.21 16.22
N ARG A 18 10.51 -21.50 16.33
CA ARG A 18 9.55 -22.01 17.33
C ARG A 18 10.02 -21.75 18.74
N LEU A 19 11.32 -21.92 19.02
CA LEU A 19 11.91 -21.57 20.32
C LEU A 19 11.73 -20.09 20.63
N LEU A 20 12.18 -19.19 19.76
CA LEU A 20 12.08 -17.75 19.99
C LEU A 20 10.61 -17.29 20.11
N ARG A 21 9.70 -17.87 19.32
CA ARG A 21 8.27 -17.59 19.44
C ARG A 21 7.69 -18.07 20.78
N GLN A 22 8.09 -19.26 21.25
CA GLN A 22 7.58 -19.80 22.50
C GLN A 22 8.08 -19.01 23.72
N LEU A 23 9.34 -18.58 23.71
CA LEU A 23 9.90 -17.73 24.77
C LEU A 23 9.23 -16.35 24.84
N ASP A 24 8.74 -15.84 23.71
CA ASP A 24 8.03 -14.56 23.62
C ASP A 24 6.60 -14.67 24.19
N ILE A 25 5.92 -15.78 23.90
CA ILE A 25 4.54 -16.03 24.33
C ILE A 25 4.47 -16.41 25.82
N ALA A 26 5.41 -17.23 26.28
CA ALA A 26 5.41 -17.80 27.62
C ALA A 26 6.82 -17.80 28.22
N PRO A 27 7.38 -16.63 28.58
CA PRO A 27 8.75 -16.49 29.09
C PRO A 27 8.98 -17.24 30.42
N ASP A 28 7.92 -17.41 31.21
CA ASP A 28 7.95 -18.07 32.52
C ASP A 28 7.73 -19.59 32.46
N ALA A 29 7.57 -20.16 31.26
CA ALA A 29 7.36 -21.59 31.09
C ALA A 29 8.62 -22.39 31.47
N SER A 30 8.42 -23.53 32.13
CA SER A 30 9.55 -24.44 32.43
C SER A 30 10.14 -25.02 31.14
N GLN A 31 11.42 -25.39 31.15
CA GLN A 31 12.07 -26.02 29.99
C GLN A 31 11.30 -27.25 29.47
N ARG A 32 10.69 -28.06 30.35
CA ARG A 32 9.89 -29.22 29.91
C ARG A 32 8.65 -28.80 29.13
N VAL A 33 7.92 -27.81 29.64
CA VAL A 33 6.73 -27.26 28.97
C VAL A 33 7.12 -26.63 27.64
N THR A 34 8.22 -25.89 27.59
CA THR A 34 8.75 -25.28 26.36
C THR A 34 9.15 -26.33 25.33
N ALA A 35 9.79 -27.44 25.75
CA ALA A 35 10.18 -28.53 24.87
C ALA A 35 8.96 -29.22 24.23
N GLU A 36 7.94 -29.48 25.05
CA GLU A 36 6.67 -30.06 24.61
C GLU A 36 5.94 -29.13 23.62
N ALA A 37 5.83 -27.83 23.93
CA ALA A 37 5.16 -26.85 23.09
C ALA A 37 5.79 -26.70 21.69
N ILE A 38 7.11 -26.82 21.57
CA ILE A 38 7.80 -26.73 20.28
C ILE A 38 8.02 -28.11 19.60
N GLY A 39 7.63 -29.20 20.27
CA GLY A 39 7.69 -30.57 19.76
C GLY A 39 9.09 -31.16 19.66
N VAL A 40 9.98 -30.87 20.61
CA VAL A 40 11.35 -31.40 20.63
C VAL A 40 11.70 -32.08 21.95
N SER A 41 12.74 -32.92 21.96
CA SER A 41 13.24 -33.53 23.20
C SER A 41 13.89 -32.49 24.11
N LEU A 42 13.89 -32.74 25.43
CA LEU A 42 14.51 -31.82 26.41
C LEU A 42 16.01 -31.59 26.12
N GLY A 43 16.73 -32.63 25.68
CA GLY A 43 18.13 -32.50 25.27
C GLY A 43 18.30 -31.59 24.05
N ARG A 44 17.39 -31.67 23.07
CA ARG A 44 17.41 -30.80 21.89
C ARG A 44 17.07 -29.36 22.25
N LEU A 45 16.09 -29.14 23.13
CA LEU A 45 15.78 -27.81 23.66
C LEU A 45 17.01 -27.20 24.32
N ASN A 46 17.71 -27.94 25.18
CA ASN A 46 18.90 -27.43 25.86
C ASN A 46 20.01 -27.05 24.88
N ALA A 47 20.19 -27.81 23.79
CA ALA A 47 21.12 -27.46 22.73
C ALA A 47 20.71 -26.16 22.01
N LEU A 48 19.42 -25.97 21.72
CA LEU A 48 18.90 -24.76 21.09
C LEU A 48 19.02 -23.53 22.00
N LEU A 49 18.69 -23.67 23.29
CA LEU A 49 18.85 -22.60 24.29
C LEU A 49 20.32 -22.20 24.42
N LYS A 50 21.22 -23.18 24.51
CA LYS A 50 22.68 -22.92 24.54
C LYS A 50 23.13 -22.15 23.30
N GLN A 51 22.71 -22.58 22.11
CA GLN A 51 23.03 -21.89 20.86
C GLN A 51 22.44 -20.47 20.84
N ALA A 52 21.21 -20.28 21.27
CA ALA A 52 20.55 -18.97 21.32
C ALA A 52 21.23 -18.00 22.30
N THR A 53 21.73 -18.51 23.43
CA THR A 53 22.51 -17.72 24.39
C THR A 53 23.92 -17.40 23.86
N GLU A 54 24.62 -18.37 23.29
CA GLU A 54 25.96 -18.16 22.68
C GLU A 54 25.92 -17.15 21.53
N THR A 55 24.81 -17.11 20.79
CA THR A 55 24.60 -16.15 19.68
C THR A 55 24.01 -14.81 20.12
N GLY A 56 23.67 -14.66 21.41
CA GLY A 56 23.12 -13.43 21.98
C GLY A 56 21.67 -13.14 21.56
N LEU A 57 20.91 -14.16 21.18
CA LEU A 57 19.48 -14.04 20.86
C LEU A 57 18.61 -14.08 22.13
N VAL A 58 19.09 -14.75 23.18
CA VAL A 58 18.38 -14.94 24.44
C VAL A 58 19.32 -14.70 25.63
N ASN A 59 18.87 -13.91 26.59
CA ASN A 59 19.51 -13.72 27.88
C ASN A 59 18.90 -14.66 28.92
N ILE A 60 19.74 -15.12 29.86
CA ILE A 60 19.33 -15.94 30.99
C ILE A 60 19.24 -15.01 32.20
N GLU A 61 18.06 -14.95 32.81
CA GLU A 61 17.79 -14.20 34.03
C GLU A 61 17.40 -15.16 35.14
N ASP A 62 17.73 -14.82 36.39
CA ASP A 62 17.33 -15.62 37.54
C ASP A 62 15.88 -15.32 37.91
N ARG A 63 15.08 -16.37 38.07
CA ARG A 63 13.69 -16.25 38.48
C ARG A 63 13.59 -16.17 40.00
N ASN A 64 13.05 -15.06 40.51
CA ASN A 64 12.68 -14.96 41.92
C ASN A 64 11.35 -15.70 42.16
N GLY A 65 11.42 -16.90 42.74
CA GLY A 65 10.22 -17.68 43.08
C GLY A 65 10.51 -18.91 43.96
N PRO A 66 9.49 -19.48 44.61
CA PRO A 66 9.65 -20.61 45.53
C PRO A 66 9.92 -21.95 44.82
N ASP A 67 9.59 -22.07 43.52
CA ASP A 67 9.78 -23.29 42.75
C ASP A 67 11.21 -23.44 42.22
N LYS A 68 12.00 -24.30 42.89
CA LYS A 68 13.39 -24.61 42.53
C LYS A 68 13.57 -25.32 41.17
N ARG A 69 12.49 -25.72 40.49
CA ARG A 69 12.51 -26.38 39.16
C ARG A 69 12.45 -25.39 38.00
N ALA A 70 12.12 -24.13 38.25
CA ALA A 70 12.05 -23.05 37.27
C ALA A 70 13.04 -21.92 37.63
N ARG A 71 14.34 -22.25 37.76
CA ARG A 71 15.35 -21.31 38.28
C ARG A 71 15.70 -20.16 37.35
N HIS A 72 15.50 -20.35 36.05
CA HIS A 72 15.92 -19.40 35.03
C HIS A 72 14.73 -19.00 34.15
N THR A 73 14.64 -17.70 33.89
CA THR A 73 13.76 -17.11 32.89
C THR A 73 14.62 -16.77 31.66
N TYR A 74 14.05 -16.97 30.47
CA TYR A 74 14.73 -16.72 29.21
C TYR A 74 14.11 -15.50 28.55
N ALA A 75 14.84 -14.38 28.52
CA ALA A 75 14.38 -13.13 27.93
C ALA A 75 14.98 -12.96 26.53
N ILE A 76 14.13 -12.62 25.55
CA ILE A 76 14.57 -12.37 24.17
C ILE A 76 15.28 -11.02 24.09
N THR A 77 16.46 -10.98 23.49
CA THR A 77 17.18 -9.72 23.26
C THR A 77 16.61 -8.96 22.06
N ALA A 78 16.96 -7.68 21.89
CA ALA A 78 16.60 -6.93 20.68
C ALA A 78 17.09 -7.63 19.39
N ARG A 79 18.26 -8.26 19.43
CA ARG A 79 18.80 -9.09 18.35
C ARG A 79 17.95 -10.35 18.14
N GLY A 80 17.56 -11.02 19.21
CA GLY A 80 16.65 -12.17 19.19
C GLY A 80 15.29 -11.84 18.57
N ALA A 81 14.72 -10.68 18.90
CA ALA A 81 13.47 -10.21 18.32
C ALA A 81 13.60 -9.93 16.81
N GLY A 82 14.71 -9.30 16.39
CA GLY A 82 15.03 -9.11 14.96
C GLY A 82 15.15 -10.44 14.21
N GLU A 83 15.84 -11.42 14.79
CA GLU A 83 16.02 -12.74 14.19
C GLU A 83 14.70 -13.54 14.15
N LYS A 84 13.88 -13.46 15.21
CA LYS A 84 12.53 -14.02 15.23
C LYS A 84 11.70 -13.47 14.07
N ASN A 85 11.74 -12.16 13.81
CA ASN A 85 11.00 -11.53 12.69
C ASN A 85 11.52 -12.00 11.32
N ARG A 86 12.84 -12.12 11.16
CA ARG A 86 13.47 -12.66 9.94
C ARG A 86 13.00 -14.09 9.67
N LEU A 87 13.08 -14.96 10.68
CA LEU A 87 12.67 -16.35 10.59
C LEU A 87 11.15 -16.50 10.38
N THR A 88 10.34 -15.65 11.02
CA THR A 88 8.88 -15.60 10.80
C THR A 88 8.56 -15.36 9.33
N THR A 89 9.23 -14.38 8.72
CA THR A 89 9.04 -14.05 7.30
C THR A 89 9.44 -15.22 6.40
N GLN A 90 10.57 -15.86 6.66
CA GLN A 90 11.01 -17.03 5.87
C GLN A 90 10.08 -18.23 6.01
N PHE A 91 9.67 -18.56 7.23
CA PHE A 91 8.72 -19.63 7.52
C PHE A 91 7.40 -19.40 6.77
N LEU A 92 6.88 -18.17 6.84
CA LEU A 92 5.61 -17.81 6.21
C LEU A 92 5.69 -17.84 4.68
N ASN A 93 6.78 -17.35 4.08
CA ASN A 93 6.99 -17.44 2.64
C ASN A 93 7.02 -18.90 2.15
N ARG A 94 7.73 -19.79 2.86
CA ARG A 94 7.77 -21.21 2.50
C ARG A 94 6.39 -21.86 2.65
N LYS A 95 5.66 -21.57 3.72
CA LYS A 95 4.31 -22.13 3.95
C LYS A 95 3.27 -21.63 2.96
N LEU A 96 3.37 -20.37 2.54
CA LEU A 96 2.52 -19.84 1.46
C LEU A 96 2.83 -20.51 0.13
N ALA A 97 4.11 -20.67 -0.23
CA ALA A 97 4.48 -21.38 -1.45
C ALA A 97 3.98 -22.83 -1.47
N GLU A 98 4.09 -23.55 -0.34
CA GLU A 98 3.54 -24.90 -0.18
C GLU A 98 2.02 -24.92 -0.33
N TYR A 99 1.32 -23.93 0.26
CA TYR A 99 -0.12 -23.76 0.08
C TYR A 99 -0.48 -23.50 -1.39
N ASP A 100 0.25 -22.63 -2.09
CA ASP A 100 -0.04 -22.27 -3.48
C ASP A 100 0.12 -23.49 -4.41
N VAL A 101 1.15 -24.31 -4.19
CA VAL A 101 1.35 -25.58 -4.92
C VAL A 101 0.20 -26.54 -4.64
N LEU A 102 -0.16 -26.74 -3.38
CA LEU A 102 -1.24 -27.65 -3.00
C LEU A 102 -2.61 -27.17 -3.50
N HIS A 103 -2.84 -25.85 -3.50
CA HIS A 103 -4.05 -25.26 -4.04
C HIS A 103 -4.15 -25.48 -5.55
N ALA A 104 -3.06 -25.27 -6.28
CA ALA A 104 -3.00 -25.52 -7.71
C ALA A 104 -3.24 -27.00 -8.03
N GLU A 105 -2.68 -27.91 -7.23
CA GLU A 105 -2.91 -29.36 -7.37
C GLU A 105 -4.38 -29.74 -7.12
N LEU A 106 -5.00 -29.19 -6.07
CA LEU A 106 -6.37 -29.55 -5.68
C LEU A 106 -7.45 -28.90 -6.55
N THR A 107 -7.22 -27.69 -7.05
CA THR A 107 -8.25 -26.88 -7.75
C THR A 107 -7.99 -26.70 -9.24
N GLY A 108 -6.80 -27.03 -9.72
CA GLY A 108 -6.37 -26.77 -11.11
C GLY A 108 -6.12 -25.29 -11.41
N SER A 109 -6.19 -24.39 -10.42
CA SER A 109 -6.01 -22.96 -10.59
C SER A 109 -5.04 -22.37 -9.56
N ALA A 110 -4.31 -21.33 -9.97
CA ALA A 110 -3.41 -20.60 -9.10
C ALA A 110 -4.19 -19.98 -7.93
N SER A 111 -3.58 -19.96 -6.75
CA SER A 111 -4.16 -19.26 -5.61
C SER A 111 -4.15 -17.76 -5.91
N GLY A 112 -5.31 -17.10 -5.84
CA GLY A 112 -5.43 -15.64 -6.01
C GLY A 112 -4.83 -14.83 -4.86
N ARG A 113 -4.04 -15.46 -3.97
CA ARG A 113 -3.45 -14.81 -2.79
C ARG A 113 -2.12 -14.16 -3.16
N THR A 114 -2.04 -12.84 -3.02
CA THR A 114 -0.78 -12.12 -3.15
C THR A 114 0.14 -12.44 -1.96
N THR A 115 1.36 -12.91 -2.23
CA THR A 115 2.37 -13.19 -1.20
C THR A 115 2.70 -11.91 -0.41
N LEU A 116 3.02 -12.05 0.88
CA LEU A 116 3.40 -10.91 1.74
C LEU A 116 4.58 -10.11 1.18
N SER A 117 5.53 -10.78 0.54
CA SER A 117 6.70 -10.14 -0.08
C SER A 117 6.33 -9.27 -1.30
N ASN A 118 5.19 -9.51 -1.93
CA ASN A 118 4.68 -8.74 -3.07
C ASN A 118 3.60 -7.73 -2.65
N ARG A 119 3.24 -7.63 -1.36
CA ARG A 119 2.17 -6.71 -0.90
C ARG A 119 2.55 -5.24 -1.02
N THR A 120 3.84 -4.96 -1.00
CA THR A 120 4.41 -3.62 -1.10
C THR A 120 5.67 -3.72 -1.96
N LYS A 121 5.59 -3.33 -3.23
CA LYS A 121 6.80 -2.99 -3.99
C LYS A 121 7.50 -1.90 -3.18
N LEU A 122 8.73 -2.15 -2.72
CA LEU A 122 9.51 -1.14 -2.01
C LEU A 122 9.42 0.16 -2.81
N MET A 123 8.94 1.23 -2.16
CA MET A 123 8.77 2.54 -2.80
C MET A 123 10.03 2.83 -3.61
N GLU A 124 9.85 3.30 -4.84
CA GLU A 124 10.96 3.89 -5.59
C GLU A 124 11.71 4.83 -4.67
N HIS A 125 13.05 4.78 -4.73
CA HIS A 125 13.94 5.55 -3.87
C HIS A 125 13.35 6.93 -3.60
N ASN A 126 13.11 7.27 -2.32
CA ASN A 126 12.33 8.46 -1.92
C ASN A 126 12.87 9.82 -2.44
N LEU A 127 14.02 9.81 -3.12
CA LEU A 127 14.66 10.97 -3.74
C LEU A 127 14.62 10.96 -5.28
N ALA A 128 14.22 9.85 -5.91
CA ALA A 128 14.05 9.76 -7.36
C ALA A 128 12.80 10.57 -7.77
N PRO A 129 12.83 11.30 -8.90
CA PRO A 129 11.66 11.98 -9.42
C PRO A 129 10.52 11.00 -9.70
N ILE A 130 9.30 11.42 -9.40
CA ILE A 130 8.06 10.70 -9.70
C ILE A 130 7.57 11.15 -11.09
N PRO A 131 7.05 10.25 -11.93
CA PRO A 131 6.40 10.62 -13.18
C PRO A 131 5.20 11.55 -12.93
N GLU A 132 5.18 12.70 -13.61
CA GLU A 132 4.06 13.64 -13.67
C GLU A 132 3.25 13.40 -14.96
N LEU A 133 2.02 13.91 -15.03
CA LEU A 133 1.16 13.82 -16.22
C LEU A 133 1.17 15.10 -17.07
N PHE A 134 2.03 16.07 -16.74
CA PHE A 134 2.19 17.27 -17.54
C PHE A 134 2.91 17.00 -18.87
N VAL A 135 2.43 17.61 -19.93
CA VAL A 135 3.12 17.62 -21.23
C VAL A 135 4.23 18.70 -21.28
N SER A 136 5.07 18.64 -22.31
CA SER A 136 6.05 19.70 -22.56
C SER A 136 5.36 21.04 -22.84
N TYR A 137 6.05 22.15 -22.58
CA TYR A 137 5.53 23.50 -22.81
C TYR A 137 4.97 23.69 -24.23
N ASP A 138 5.71 23.26 -25.26
CA ASP A 138 5.28 23.38 -26.65
C ASP A 138 4.01 22.56 -26.94
N SER A 139 3.94 21.35 -26.37
CA SER A 139 2.75 20.48 -26.48
C SER A 139 1.56 21.09 -25.74
N ALA A 140 1.79 21.71 -24.58
CA ALA A 140 0.75 22.36 -23.80
C ALA A 140 0.10 23.51 -24.57
N GLN A 141 0.90 24.35 -25.26
CA GLN A 141 0.34 25.44 -26.09
C GLN A 141 -0.54 24.91 -27.21
N LYS A 142 -0.09 23.86 -27.90
CA LYS A 142 -0.86 23.22 -28.98
C LYS A 142 -2.15 22.58 -28.45
N LEU A 143 -2.04 21.75 -27.41
CA LEU A 143 -3.18 21.09 -26.80
C LEU A 143 -4.18 22.09 -26.21
N LYS A 144 -3.73 23.23 -25.69
CA LYS A 144 -4.63 24.29 -25.20
C LYS A 144 -5.51 24.87 -26.31
N THR A 145 -4.99 24.99 -27.53
CA THR A 145 -5.79 25.40 -28.69
C THR A 145 -6.74 24.30 -29.14
N GLU A 146 -6.26 23.06 -29.27
CA GLU A 146 -7.07 21.91 -29.70
C GLU A 146 -8.19 21.58 -28.70
N ALA A 147 -7.89 21.64 -27.40
CA ALA A 147 -8.85 21.42 -26.32
C ALA A 147 -9.94 22.51 -26.26
N GLY A 148 -9.75 23.64 -26.94
CA GLY A 148 -10.77 24.67 -27.08
C GLY A 148 -12.03 24.19 -27.79
N GLU A 149 -11.89 23.23 -28.72
CA GLU A 149 -12.97 22.69 -29.55
C GLU A 149 -13.60 21.41 -28.96
N LEU A 150 -13.03 20.88 -27.87
CA LEU A 150 -13.54 19.67 -27.23
C LEU A 150 -14.77 19.96 -26.38
N VAL A 151 -15.63 18.93 -26.24
CA VAL A 151 -16.63 18.91 -25.17
C VAL A 151 -15.91 19.08 -23.84
N SER A 152 -16.38 20.03 -23.02
CA SER A 152 -15.69 20.37 -21.78
C SER A 152 -16.54 20.14 -20.56
N HIS A 153 -15.88 19.72 -19.49
CA HIS A 153 -16.44 19.62 -18.14
C HIS A 153 -15.79 20.70 -17.25
N ASP A 154 -16.63 21.51 -16.62
CA ASP A 154 -16.19 22.50 -15.64
C ASP A 154 -16.08 21.83 -14.27
N LEU A 155 -14.86 21.77 -13.74
CA LEU A 155 -14.55 21.04 -12.53
C LEU A 155 -15.01 21.78 -11.27
N THR A 156 -15.49 21.00 -10.30
CA THR A 156 -15.68 21.52 -8.93
C THR A 156 -14.33 21.75 -8.24
N PRO A 157 -14.26 22.57 -7.17
CA PRO A 157 -13.01 22.80 -6.45
C PRO A 157 -12.41 21.50 -5.89
N ARG A 158 -13.26 20.54 -5.51
CA ARG A 158 -12.82 19.22 -5.03
C ARG A 158 -12.21 18.39 -6.17
N GLN A 159 -12.83 18.37 -7.34
CA GLN A 159 -12.30 17.69 -8.51
C GLN A 159 -10.98 18.29 -8.99
N ILE A 160 -10.82 19.61 -8.87
CA ILE A 160 -9.54 20.29 -9.15
C ILE A 160 -8.43 19.78 -8.23
N CYS A 161 -8.71 19.54 -6.94
CA CYS A 161 -7.72 18.97 -6.02
C CYS A 161 -7.27 17.57 -6.48
N ASP A 162 -8.19 16.70 -6.86
CA ASP A 162 -7.86 15.36 -7.34
C ASP A 162 -7.09 15.42 -8.66
N LEU A 163 -7.53 16.27 -9.60
CA LEU A 163 -6.83 16.50 -10.86
C LEU A 163 -5.39 17.02 -10.63
N GLU A 164 -5.20 17.95 -9.70
CA GLU A 164 -3.88 18.48 -9.35
C GLU A 164 -2.95 17.38 -8.84
N LEU A 165 -3.44 16.52 -7.93
CA LEU A 165 -2.67 15.41 -7.37
C LEU A 165 -2.39 14.30 -8.39
N LEU A 166 -3.29 14.07 -9.35
CA LEU A 166 -3.02 13.21 -10.50
C LEU A 166 -1.89 13.80 -11.35
N MET A 167 -2.00 15.07 -11.74
CA MET A 167 -1.05 15.69 -12.67
C MET A 167 0.35 15.87 -12.07
N ASN A 168 0.46 16.27 -10.80
CA ASN A 168 1.74 16.54 -10.15
C ASN A 168 2.45 15.28 -9.59
N GLY A 169 1.87 14.09 -9.81
CA GLY A 169 2.42 12.82 -9.35
C GLY A 169 2.14 12.51 -7.87
N GLY A 170 1.32 13.31 -7.17
CA GLY A 170 0.87 13.06 -5.81
C GLY A 170 0.09 11.75 -5.68
N PHE A 171 -0.61 11.36 -6.75
CA PHE A 171 -1.33 10.09 -6.86
C PHE A 171 -0.62 9.02 -7.69
N ASN A 172 0.70 9.13 -7.92
CA ASN A 172 1.44 8.04 -8.57
C ASN A 172 1.24 6.72 -7.80
N PRO A 173 0.85 5.61 -8.44
CA PRO A 173 1.07 5.30 -9.87
C PRO A 173 -0.05 5.68 -10.86
N LEU A 174 -1.13 6.33 -10.41
CA LEU A 174 -2.29 6.62 -11.28
C LEU A 174 -1.90 7.45 -12.50
N LYS A 175 -2.57 7.18 -13.63
CA LYS A 175 -2.40 7.88 -14.91
C LYS A 175 -3.59 8.74 -15.31
N GLY A 176 -4.57 8.85 -14.42
CA GLY A 176 -5.83 9.55 -14.61
C GLY A 176 -6.85 9.09 -13.58
N PHE A 177 -8.12 9.39 -13.82
CA PHE A 177 -9.22 8.91 -12.99
C PHE A 177 -9.42 7.40 -13.19
N LEU A 178 -9.80 6.70 -12.12
CA LEU A 178 -9.89 5.24 -12.12
C LEU A 178 -10.87 4.73 -13.17
N SER A 179 -10.52 3.61 -13.81
CA SER A 179 -11.44 2.80 -14.59
C SER A 179 -12.50 2.16 -13.69
N GLU A 180 -13.59 1.64 -14.28
CA GLU A 180 -14.61 0.91 -13.52
C GLU A 180 -14.02 -0.32 -12.80
N ASP A 181 -13.11 -1.04 -13.46
CA ASP A 181 -12.45 -2.22 -12.89
C ASP A 181 -11.54 -1.84 -11.70
N ASP A 182 -10.74 -0.79 -11.85
CA ASP A 182 -9.89 -0.29 -10.76
C ASP A 182 -10.73 0.25 -9.61
N TYR A 183 -11.81 0.97 -9.90
CA TYR A 183 -12.76 1.43 -8.89
C TYR A 183 -13.33 0.25 -8.08
N ASN A 184 -13.87 -0.76 -8.76
CA ASN A 184 -14.45 -1.93 -8.11
C ASN A 184 -13.39 -2.71 -7.30
N SER A 185 -12.17 -2.82 -7.81
CA SER A 185 -11.07 -3.45 -7.09
C SER A 185 -10.68 -2.65 -5.84
N VAL A 186 -10.58 -1.32 -5.94
CA VAL A 186 -10.23 -0.43 -4.82
C VAL A 186 -11.28 -0.51 -3.73
N VAL A 187 -12.56 -0.37 -4.08
CA VAL A 187 -13.67 -0.43 -3.11
C VAL A 187 -13.71 -1.78 -2.39
N ASN A 188 -13.45 -2.90 -3.09
CA ASN A 188 -13.57 -4.22 -2.48
C ASN A 188 -12.30 -4.72 -1.77
N THR A 189 -11.12 -4.32 -2.24
CA THR A 189 -9.83 -4.93 -1.86
C THR A 189 -8.75 -3.94 -1.44
N MET A 190 -9.03 -2.63 -1.52
CA MET A 190 -8.06 -1.54 -1.28
C MET A 190 -6.84 -1.60 -2.20
N ARG A 191 -7.01 -2.14 -3.41
CA ARG A 191 -5.94 -2.29 -4.40
C ARG A 191 -6.43 -1.99 -5.79
N LEU A 192 -5.53 -1.46 -6.63
CA LEU A 192 -5.73 -1.42 -8.07
C LEU A 192 -5.75 -2.83 -8.64
N THR A 193 -6.29 -2.99 -9.84
CA THR A 193 -6.28 -4.28 -10.57
C THR A 193 -4.86 -4.79 -10.82
N THR A 194 -3.90 -3.88 -10.93
CA THR A 194 -2.46 -4.13 -11.06
C THR A 194 -1.81 -4.61 -9.75
N GLY A 195 -2.51 -4.50 -8.62
CA GLY A 195 -2.12 -5.03 -7.31
C GLY A 195 -1.51 -4.01 -6.34
N GLU A 196 -1.21 -2.79 -6.79
CA GLU A 196 -0.75 -1.70 -5.93
C GLU A 196 -1.79 -1.34 -4.87
N LEU A 197 -1.33 -1.02 -3.66
CA LEU A 197 -2.18 -0.57 -2.57
C LEU A 197 -2.76 0.80 -2.91
N TRP A 198 -4.07 0.90 -2.94
CA TRP A 198 -4.80 2.13 -3.20
C TRP A 198 -6.16 2.07 -2.49
N PRO A 199 -6.30 2.68 -1.30
CA PRO A 199 -7.46 2.43 -0.44
C PRO A 199 -8.65 3.39 -0.70
N MET A 200 -8.49 4.38 -1.56
CA MET A 200 -9.50 5.42 -1.80
C MET A 200 -9.74 5.59 -3.30
N PRO A 201 -10.98 5.43 -3.81
CA PRO A 201 -11.26 5.62 -5.22
C PRO A 201 -11.08 7.09 -5.62
N ILE A 202 -10.41 7.32 -6.75
CA ILE A 202 -10.23 8.66 -7.36
C ILE A 202 -10.96 8.66 -8.70
N THR A 203 -12.16 9.22 -8.73
CA THR A 203 -13.08 9.17 -9.88
C THR A 203 -13.53 10.58 -10.26
N LEU A 204 -13.84 10.78 -11.54
CA LEU A 204 -14.46 12.03 -12.00
C LEU A 204 -15.98 11.87 -12.04
N ASP A 205 -16.68 12.48 -11.11
CA ASP A 205 -18.15 12.44 -11.04
C ASP A 205 -18.80 13.55 -11.89
N VAL A 206 -19.80 13.17 -12.68
CA VAL A 206 -20.52 14.08 -13.59
C VAL A 206 -22.03 13.85 -13.54
N SER A 207 -22.79 14.77 -14.15
CA SER A 207 -24.24 14.60 -14.33
C SER A 207 -24.56 13.52 -15.37
N GLU A 208 -25.75 12.92 -15.25
CA GLU A 208 -26.26 11.96 -16.25
C GLU A 208 -26.36 12.61 -17.64
N ASP A 209 -26.83 13.85 -17.71
CA ASP A 209 -26.97 14.59 -18.96
C ASP A 209 -25.62 14.76 -19.67
N PHE A 210 -24.58 15.18 -18.93
CA PHE A 210 -23.25 15.33 -19.49
C PHE A 210 -22.68 13.98 -19.95
N ALA A 211 -22.77 12.96 -19.08
CA ALA A 211 -22.29 11.62 -19.42
C ALA A 211 -23.01 11.00 -20.63
N SER A 212 -24.30 11.30 -20.83
CA SER A 212 -25.08 10.80 -21.97
C SER A 212 -24.64 11.39 -23.31
N SER A 213 -23.97 12.55 -23.28
CA SER A 213 -23.43 13.21 -24.48
C SER A 213 -22.06 12.67 -24.92
N LEU A 214 -21.46 11.76 -24.14
CA LEU A 214 -20.11 11.28 -24.34
C LEU A 214 -20.09 9.85 -24.88
N GLU A 215 -19.11 9.59 -25.74
CA GLU A 215 -18.79 8.24 -26.24
C GLU A 215 -17.50 7.71 -25.62
N ALA A 216 -17.38 6.38 -25.51
CA ALA A 216 -16.15 5.76 -25.04
C ALA A 216 -15.01 5.99 -26.06
N GLY A 217 -13.85 6.41 -25.56
CA GLY A 217 -12.68 6.81 -26.34
C GLY A 217 -12.67 8.30 -26.73
N GLN A 218 -13.71 9.07 -26.38
CA GLN A 218 -13.76 10.50 -26.65
C GLN A 218 -12.84 11.28 -25.71
N ASP A 219 -12.17 12.30 -26.25
CA ASP A 219 -11.41 13.27 -25.47
C ASP A 219 -12.31 14.42 -25.01
N ILE A 220 -12.20 14.77 -23.72
CA ILE A 220 -12.86 15.92 -23.11
C ILE A 220 -11.83 16.90 -22.54
N ALA A 221 -12.18 18.19 -22.56
CA ALA A 221 -11.40 19.22 -21.88
C ALA A 221 -11.88 19.39 -20.43
N LEU A 222 -10.95 19.43 -19.49
CA LEU A 222 -11.23 19.70 -18.08
C LEU A 222 -10.86 21.14 -17.75
N ARG A 223 -11.85 21.94 -17.36
CA ARG A 223 -11.70 23.38 -17.08
C ARG A 223 -11.87 23.66 -15.60
N ASP A 224 -11.24 24.72 -15.12
CA ASP A 224 -11.61 25.28 -13.82
C ASP A 224 -12.87 26.17 -13.92
N GLN A 225 -13.28 26.74 -12.80
CA GLN A 225 -14.44 27.62 -12.71
C GLN A 225 -14.29 28.95 -13.46
N GLU A 226 -13.07 29.33 -13.83
CA GLU A 226 -12.77 30.52 -14.63
C GLU A 226 -12.72 30.20 -16.14
N GLY A 227 -12.99 28.95 -16.52
CA GLY A 227 -12.98 28.47 -17.90
C GLY A 227 -11.59 28.09 -18.43
N VAL A 228 -10.59 28.09 -17.56
CA VAL A 228 -9.19 27.83 -17.88
C VAL A 228 -8.98 26.33 -18.07
N ILE A 229 -8.54 25.89 -19.24
CA ILE A 229 -8.33 24.46 -19.57
C ILE A 229 -7.12 23.93 -18.81
N LEU A 230 -7.31 23.06 -17.82
CA LEU A 230 -6.23 22.51 -17.01
C LEU A 230 -5.62 21.25 -17.62
N ALA A 231 -6.46 20.39 -18.19
CA ALA A 231 -6.08 19.09 -18.72
C ALA A 231 -7.06 18.61 -19.80
N THR A 232 -6.66 17.58 -20.54
CA THR A 232 -7.59 16.74 -21.30
C THR A 232 -7.67 15.35 -20.68
N MET A 233 -8.79 14.67 -20.89
CA MET A 233 -9.00 13.30 -20.45
C MET A 233 -9.63 12.49 -21.58
N THR A 234 -9.11 11.30 -21.82
CA THR A 234 -9.74 10.33 -22.72
C THR A 234 -10.70 9.48 -21.90
N VAL A 235 -12.00 9.52 -22.20
CA VAL A 235 -13.02 8.81 -21.42
C VAL A 235 -13.04 7.34 -21.86
N THR A 236 -12.49 6.43 -21.06
CA THR A 236 -12.49 4.99 -21.36
C THR A 236 -13.69 4.27 -20.75
N ASN A 237 -14.19 4.77 -19.62
CA ASN A 237 -15.30 4.18 -18.88
C ASN A 237 -16.30 5.27 -18.49
N ASN A 238 -17.57 4.90 -18.53
CA ASN A 238 -18.72 5.73 -18.16
C ASN A 238 -19.77 4.81 -17.51
N TRP A 239 -19.94 4.91 -16.19
CA TRP A 239 -20.80 3.98 -15.44
C TRP A 239 -21.46 4.65 -14.24
N THR A 240 -22.54 4.03 -13.76
CA THR A 240 -23.23 4.45 -12.53
C THR A 240 -22.74 3.60 -11.35
N PRO A 241 -22.04 4.19 -10.36
CA PRO A 241 -21.53 3.47 -9.20
C PRO A 241 -22.64 3.11 -8.20
N ASN A 242 -22.42 2.07 -7.41
CA ASN A 242 -23.21 1.81 -6.21
C ASN A 242 -22.62 2.59 -5.02
N LYS A 243 -23.10 3.83 -4.84
CA LYS A 243 -22.63 4.74 -3.78
C LYS A 243 -22.84 4.22 -2.36
N ALA A 244 -23.89 3.44 -2.11
CA ALA A 244 -24.12 2.84 -0.79
C ALA A 244 -23.04 1.80 -0.46
N HIS A 245 -22.70 0.94 -1.44
CA HIS A 245 -21.61 -0.02 -1.29
C HIS A 245 -20.25 0.66 -1.13
N GLU A 246 -20.00 1.72 -1.89
CA GLU A 246 -18.79 2.55 -1.71
C GLU A 246 -18.73 3.14 -0.31
N ALA A 247 -19.83 3.69 0.20
CA ALA A 247 -19.87 4.29 1.52
C ALA A 247 -19.53 3.28 2.63
N GLU A 248 -20.15 2.10 2.61
CA GLU A 248 -19.88 1.03 3.57
C GLU A 248 -18.42 0.56 3.52
N LYS A 249 -17.85 0.41 2.31
CA LYS A 249 -16.51 -0.15 2.14
C LYS A 249 -15.39 0.85 2.37
N VAL A 250 -15.57 2.10 1.96
CA VAL A 250 -14.55 3.15 1.99
C VAL A 250 -14.61 3.94 3.30
N PHE A 251 -15.82 4.30 3.74
CA PHE A 251 -16.02 5.09 4.97
C PHE A 251 -16.41 4.25 6.18
N GLY A 252 -16.69 2.96 5.99
CA GLY A 252 -17.01 1.99 7.05
C GLY A 252 -18.50 1.93 7.42
N ALA A 253 -19.32 2.86 6.92
CA ALA A 253 -20.77 2.88 7.10
C ALA A 253 -21.45 3.78 6.05
N ASP A 254 -22.69 3.46 5.70
CA ASP A 254 -23.56 4.33 4.90
C ASP A 254 -24.41 5.25 5.79
N ASP A 255 -23.75 6.12 6.57
CA ASP A 255 -24.40 7.11 7.44
C ASP A 255 -24.31 8.51 6.83
N ASP A 256 -25.45 9.05 6.37
CA ASP A 256 -25.57 10.38 5.77
C ASP A 256 -25.19 11.53 6.73
N LYS A 257 -25.04 11.28 8.04
CA LYS A 257 -24.46 12.26 8.98
C LYS A 257 -22.95 12.41 8.81
N HIS A 258 -22.27 11.42 8.25
CA HIS A 258 -20.84 11.50 7.98
C HIS A 258 -20.59 12.45 6.80
N PRO A 259 -19.78 13.52 6.94
CA PRO A 259 -19.64 14.54 5.90
C PRO A 259 -19.22 14.00 4.53
N ALA A 260 -18.36 12.97 4.48
CA ALA A 260 -17.94 12.38 3.22
C ALA A 260 -19.02 11.51 2.57
N VAL A 261 -19.84 10.81 3.37
CA VAL A 261 -20.97 10.00 2.87
C VAL A 261 -22.08 10.93 2.38
N ASN A 262 -22.34 12.02 3.12
CA ASN A 262 -23.26 13.05 2.70
C ASN A 262 -22.87 13.67 1.36
N TYR A 263 -21.57 13.99 1.19
CA TYR A 263 -21.06 14.48 -0.07
C TYR A 263 -21.26 13.46 -1.19
N LEU A 264 -20.91 12.19 -0.95
CA LEU A 264 -21.02 11.11 -1.92
C LEU A 264 -22.46 10.99 -2.46
N HIS A 265 -23.46 11.00 -1.59
CA HIS A 265 -24.85 10.83 -2.00
C HIS A 265 -25.49 12.09 -2.56
N ASN A 266 -25.23 13.25 -1.95
CA ASN A 266 -26.04 14.46 -2.19
C ASN A 266 -25.35 15.51 -3.07
N GLN A 267 -24.02 15.44 -3.24
CA GLN A 267 -23.25 16.44 -4.00
C GLN A 267 -22.52 15.85 -5.19
N ALA A 268 -21.93 14.65 -5.03
CA ALA A 268 -21.22 14.02 -6.14
C ALA A 268 -22.19 13.65 -7.27
N GLY A 269 -21.74 13.81 -8.50
CA GLY A 269 -22.40 13.37 -9.72
C GLY A 269 -22.84 11.90 -9.65
N LYS A 270 -23.86 11.56 -10.44
CA LYS A 270 -24.44 10.22 -10.46
C LYS A 270 -23.65 9.24 -11.32
N VAL A 271 -22.83 9.75 -12.23
CA VAL A 271 -22.08 8.94 -13.20
C VAL A 271 -20.60 9.21 -13.00
N TYR A 272 -19.79 8.16 -13.03
CA TYR A 272 -18.34 8.25 -12.94
C TYR A 272 -17.71 8.06 -14.32
N LEU A 273 -16.75 8.91 -14.62
CA LEU A 273 -15.89 8.83 -15.78
C LEU A 273 -14.51 8.35 -15.35
N GLY A 274 -13.98 7.39 -16.10
CA GLY A 274 -12.65 6.82 -15.91
C GLY A 274 -11.81 6.96 -17.17
N GLY A 275 -10.50 7.12 -16.99
CA GLY A 275 -9.58 7.23 -18.12
C GLY A 275 -8.34 8.10 -17.87
N PRO A 276 -7.36 8.03 -18.78
CA PRO A 276 -6.08 8.72 -18.63
C PRO A 276 -6.23 10.23 -18.77
N VAL A 277 -5.39 10.95 -18.02
CA VAL A 277 -5.36 12.42 -17.99
C VAL A 277 -4.04 12.91 -18.58
N THR A 278 -4.14 13.95 -19.41
CA THR A 278 -3.00 14.69 -19.96
C THR A 278 -3.03 16.12 -19.42
N GLY A 279 -2.08 16.45 -18.55
CA GLY A 279 -2.00 17.76 -17.91
C GLY A 279 -1.42 18.83 -18.83
N ILE A 280 -2.13 19.95 -18.97
CA ILE A 280 -1.74 21.09 -19.81
C ILE A 280 -1.13 22.20 -18.96
N GLN A 281 -1.82 22.58 -17.88
CA GLN A 281 -1.36 23.63 -16.96
C GLN A 281 -1.85 23.37 -15.54
N GLN A 282 -1.08 23.87 -14.57
CA GLN A 282 -1.42 23.74 -13.14
C GLN A 282 -2.60 24.65 -12.76
N PRO A 283 -3.47 24.21 -11.83
CA PRO A 283 -4.45 25.09 -11.21
C PRO A 283 -3.77 26.27 -10.52
N VAL A 284 -4.34 27.47 -10.64
CA VAL A 284 -3.80 28.66 -9.99
C VAL A 284 -4.39 28.76 -8.59
N HIS A 285 -3.52 28.69 -7.58
CA HIS A 285 -3.90 28.96 -6.19
C HIS A 285 -3.38 30.32 -5.73
N TYR A 286 -4.16 31.06 -4.93
CA TYR A 286 -3.76 32.39 -4.44
C TYR A 286 -3.33 32.38 -2.97
N ASP A 287 -3.89 31.48 -2.17
CA ASP A 287 -3.53 31.24 -0.79
C ASP A 287 -2.25 30.39 -0.68
N PHE A 288 -1.59 30.39 0.48
CA PHE A 288 -0.50 29.48 0.90
C PHE A 288 0.51 28.99 -0.17
N ARG A 289 0.83 29.79 -1.21
CA ARG A 289 1.66 29.36 -2.35
C ARG A 289 3.00 28.75 -1.93
N ALA A 290 3.65 29.36 -0.94
CA ALA A 290 4.92 28.89 -0.40
C ALA A 290 4.86 27.52 0.31
N LYS A 291 3.66 26.98 0.57
CA LYS A 291 3.44 25.68 1.21
C LYS A 291 2.92 24.60 0.24
N ARG A 292 2.64 24.95 -1.02
CA ARG A 292 2.13 24.01 -2.03
C ARG A 292 3.27 23.42 -2.86
N ASN A 293 4.17 22.68 -2.20
CA ASN A 293 5.24 22.01 -2.93
C ASN A 293 4.75 20.71 -3.58
N THR A 294 5.11 20.49 -4.84
CA THR A 294 4.85 19.21 -5.50
C THR A 294 5.73 18.10 -4.91
N PRO A 295 5.37 16.82 -5.10
CA PRO A 295 6.24 15.71 -4.68
C PRO A 295 7.67 15.85 -5.22
N ASN A 296 7.84 16.25 -6.48
CA ASN A 296 9.16 16.40 -7.08
C ASN A 296 9.94 17.60 -6.55
N GLU A 297 9.27 18.71 -6.23
CA GLU A 297 9.89 19.84 -5.55
C GLU A 297 10.40 19.46 -4.16
N LEU A 298 9.59 18.74 -3.36
CA LEU A 298 10.01 18.24 -2.06
C LEU A 298 11.18 17.27 -2.17
N ARG A 299 11.14 16.34 -3.13
CA ARG A 299 12.26 15.41 -3.37
C ARG A 299 13.54 16.13 -3.79
N ALA A 300 13.43 17.17 -4.63
CA ALA A 300 14.57 18.02 -4.98
C ALA A 300 15.10 18.80 -3.77
N TYR A 301 14.21 19.32 -2.92
CA TYR A 301 14.57 19.98 -1.68
C TYR A 301 15.30 19.03 -0.72
N PHE A 302 14.80 17.81 -0.50
CA PHE A 302 15.46 16.82 0.35
C PHE A 302 16.85 16.44 -0.17
N ARG A 303 17.02 16.29 -1.50
CA ARG A 303 18.33 16.08 -2.12
C ARG A 303 19.28 17.24 -1.85
N LYS A 304 18.81 18.48 -2.02
CA LYS A 304 19.60 19.70 -1.75
C LYS A 304 20.04 19.77 -0.28
N MET A 305 19.19 19.35 0.65
CA MET A 305 19.49 19.31 2.08
C MET A 305 20.33 18.09 2.51
N GLY A 306 20.58 17.14 1.61
CA GLY A 306 21.30 15.90 1.91
C GLY A 306 20.52 14.90 2.77
N TRP A 307 19.20 15.06 2.88
CA TRP A 307 18.35 14.20 3.71
C TRP A 307 18.05 12.89 3.01
N ARG A 308 18.38 11.77 3.68
CA ARG A 308 18.15 10.40 3.17
C ARG A 308 16.99 9.69 3.87
N LYS A 309 16.61 10.16 5.05
CA LYS A 309 15.51 9.62 5.85
C LYS A 309 14.58 10.77 6.17
N VAL A 310 13.33 10.66 5.74
CA VAL A 310 12.28 11.66 5.92
C VAL A 310 11.13 10.97 6.64
N VAL A 311 10.57 11.64 7.64
CA VAL A 311 9.39 11.19 8.38
C VAL A 311 8.29 12.21 8.10
N ALA A 312 7.12 11.74 7.72
CA ALA A 312 5.91 12.51 7.46
C ALA A 312 4.83 12.13 8.47
#